data_AF-A0A0N1A3A7-F1
#
_entry.id   AF-A0A0N1A3A7-F1
#
_cell.length_a   1.000
_cell.length_b   1.000
_cell.length_c   1.000
_cell.angle_alpha   90.00
_cell.angle_beta   90.00
_cell.angle_gamma   90.00
#
_symmetry.space_group_name_H-M   'P 1'
#
loop_
_entity.id
_entity.type
_entity.pdbx_description
1 polymer ?
#
loop_
_entity_poly.entity_id
_entity_poly.type
_entity_poly.pdbx_seq_one_letter_code
_entity_poly.pdbx_strand_id
1 'polypeptide(L)'
;MVLSASGYSSTRLTEAQIVEHLDSATQIAGNVKQKVARFFHLALNEDDPLKRFLYFFLAVEIETHATFARIDHRAKLLAFIQPPSHATVTTQNFFDGQSQKWTNLRDRFVWCVLCAWPHLSDDDVDQFKKLKTIRDEIAHGSLATPPHDAVVSVEKLAARLQLVAP
;
A
#
# COMPACT_ATOMS: atom_id res chain seq x y z
N MET A 1 21.91 30.39 -5.72
CA MET A 1 22.60 29.76 -4.58
C MET A 1 21.56 28.91 -3.88
N VAL A 2 21.57 27.59 -4.10
CA VAL A 2 20.58 26.67 -3.51
C VAL A 2 21.17 26.14 -2.22
N LEU A 3 20.62 26.57 -1.08
CA LEU A 3 20.97 26.04 0.24
C LEU A 3 20.21 24.72 0.42
N SER A 4 20.94 23.61 0.50
CA SER A 4 20.42 22.34 0.99
C SER A 4 20.84 22.19 2.45
N ALA A 5 19.88 21.97 3.33
CA ALA A 5 20.12 21.68 4.74
C ALA A 5 19.62 20.27 5.04
N SER A 6 20.54 19.34 5.30
CA SER A 6 20.22 18.02 5.82
C SER A 6 20.46 18.01 7.33
N GLY A 7 19.39 17.79 8.10
CA GLY A 7 19.48 17.56 9.55
C GLY A 7 19.60 16.07 9.85
N TYR A 8 20.62 15.68 10.62
CA TYR A 8 20.71 14.33 11.18
C TYR A 8 20.14 14.35 12.60
N SER A 9 19.09 13.56 12.83
CA SER A 9 18.57 13.27 14.16
C SER A 9 18.98 11.84 14.54
N SER A 10 19.80 11.70 15.56
CA SER A 10 20.13 10.40 16.15
C SER A 10 19.29 10.23 17.41
N THR A 11 18.25 9.41 17.33
CA THR A 11 17.53 8.93 18.51
C THR A 11 18.21 7.68 19.03
N ARG A 12 18.44 7.59 20.35
CA ARG A 12 18.89 6.35 20.97
C ARG A 12 17.71 5.39 21.00
N LEU A 13 17.78 4.32 20.22
CA LEU A 13 16.84 3.21 20.34
C LEU A 13 17.11 2.48 21.65
N THR A 14 16.05 2.13 22.37
CA THR A 14 16.15 1.25 23.52
C THR A 14 16.37 -0.19 23.04
N GLU A 15 16.87 -1.06 23.92
CA GLU A 15 17.02 -2.49 23.63
C GLU A 15 15.69 -3.11 23.18
N ALA A 16 14.58 -2.75 23.83
CA ALA A 16 13.24 -3.19 23.44
C ALA A 16 12.85 -2.75 22.02
N GLN A 17 13.16 -1.51 21.62
CA GLN A 17 12.88 -1.01 20.27
C GLN A 17 13.77 -1.69 19.21
N ILE A 18 15.01 -2.00 19.55
CA ILE A 18 15.91 -2.74 18.66
C ILE A 18 15.37 -4.14 18.38
N VAL A 19 14.95 -4.84 19.44
CA VAL A 19 14.34 -6.18 19.31
C VAL A 19 13.06 -6.11 18.48
N GLU A 20 12.16 -5.16 18.77
CA GLU A 20 10.92 -4.96 18.01
C GLU A 20 11.18 -4.68 16.51
N HIS A 21 12.18 -3.85 16.21
CA HIS A 21 12.56 -3.54 14.83
C HIS A 21 13.18 -4.77 14.14
N LEU A 22 13.98 -5.58 14.84
CA LEU A 22 14.57 -6.80 14.31
C LEU A 22 13.49 -7.85 13.99
N ASP A 23 12.54 -8.03 14.91
CA ASP A 23 11.43 -8.96 14.75
C ASP A 23 10.56 -8.54 13.56
N SER A 24 10.23 -7.25 13.47
CA SER A 24 9.50 -6.69 12.34
C SER A 24 10.24 -6.90 11.02
N ALA A 25 11.55 -6.63 10.98
CA ALA A 25 12.37 -6.82 9.78
C ALA A 25 12.42 -8.28 9.34
N THR A 26 12.48 -9.21 10.28
CA THR A 26 12.51 -10.66 10.00
C THR A 26 11.16 -11.13 9.44
N GLN A 27 10.05 -10.65 10.02
CA GLN A 27 8.70 -10.95 9.51
C GLN A 27 8.44 -10.36 8.12
N ILE A 28 8.90 -9.13 7.88
CA ILE A 28 8.88 -8.48 6.56
C ILE A 28 9.67 -9.34 5.57
N ALA A 29 10.92 -9.67 5.88
CA ALA A 29 11.80 -10.43 4.97
C ALA A 29 11.22 -11.81 4.59
N GLY A 30 10.50 -12.48 5.49
CA GLY A 30 9.87 -13.77 5.23
C GLY A 30 8.65 -13.71 4.30
N ASN A 31 7.99 -12.55 4.18
CA ASN A 31 6.68 -12.43 3.51
C ASN A 31 6.67 -11.49 2.29
N VAL A 32 7.68 -10.63 2.15
CA VAL A 32 7.76 -9.69 1.02
C VAL A 32 7.92 -10.47 -0.29
N LYS A 33 7.04 -10.16 -1.25
CA LYS A 33 7.14 -10.72 -2.61
C LYS A 33 8.40 -10.19 -3.28
N GLN A 34 9.15 -11.06 -3.95
CA GLN A 34 10.40 -10.71 -4.64
C GLN A 34 10.26 -9.48 -5.56
N LYS A 35 9.13 -9.36 -6.28
CA LYS A 35 8.88 -8.22 -7.17
C LYS A 35 8.69 -6.90 -6.40
N VAL A 36 8.04 -6.94 -5.24
CA VAL A 36 7.87 -5.79 -4.35
C VAL A 36 9.22 -5.41 -3.74
N ALA A 37 9.96 -6.39 -3.19
CA ALA A 37 11.32 -6.18 -2.66
C ALA A 37 12.24 -5.52 -3.69
N ARG A 38 12.19 -5.95 -4.95
CA ARG A 38 13.02 -5.37 -6.02
C ARG A 38 12.75 -3.88 -6.21
N PHE A 39 11.49 -3.47 -6.34
CA PHE A 39 11.17 -2.05 -6.54
C PHE A 39 11.37 -1.22 -5.28
N PHE A 40 11.13 -1.81 -4.11
CA PHE A 40 11.45 -1.18 -2.84
C PHE A 40 12.95 -0.90 -2.71
N HIS A 41 13.79 -1.88 -3.02
CA HIS A 41 15.25 -1.73 -3.02
C HIS A 41 15.72 -0.69 -4.05
N LEU A 42 15.16 -0.70 -5.27
CA LEU A 42 15.48 0.32 -6.28
C LEU A 42 15.13 1.73 -5.77
N ALA A 43 13.98 1.89 -5.12
CA ALA A 43 13.55 3.18 -4.58
C ALA A 43 14.47 3.69 -3.46
N LEU A 44 14.94 2.80 -2.57
CA LEU A 44 15.86 3.16 -1.47
C LEU A 44 17.24 3.63 -1.95
N ASN A 45 17.67 3.19 -3.13
CA ASN A 45 18.99 3.50 -3.69
C ASN A 45 18.92 4.50 -4.86
N GLU A 46 17.79 5.20 -5.01
CA GLU A 46 17.58 6.18 -6.07
C GLU A 46 17.66 7.60 -5.53
N ASP A 47 18.51 8.42 -6.16
CA ASP A 47 18.71 9.82 -5.79
C ASP A 47 17.69 10.74 -6.48
N ASP A 48 17.22 10.37 -7.68
CA ASP A 48 16.24 11.16 -8.42
C ASP A 48 14.83 11.04 -7.76
N PRO A 49 14.23 12.17 -7.31
CA PRO A 49 12.96 12.13 -6.59
C PRO A 49 11.79 11.54 -7.39
N LEU A 50 11.78 11.76 -8.71
CA LEU A 50 10.75 11.25 -9.59
C LEU A 50 10.84 9.72 -9.69
N LYS A 51 12.00 9.18 -10.03
CA LYS A 51 12.20 7.72 -10.10
C LYS A 51 11.96 7.05 -8.76
N ARG A 52 12.47 7.63 -7.67
CA ARG A 52 12.24 7.12 -6.31
C ARG A 52 10.75 7.03 -5.98
N PHE A 53 9.99 8.09 -6.26
CA PHE A 53 8.53 8.10 -6.10
C PHE A 53 7.87 7.00 -6.93
N LEU A 54 8.23 6.88 -8.22
CA LEU A 54 7.65 5.89 -9.13
C LEU A 54 7.97 4.46 -8.70
N TYR A 55 9.17 4.19 -8.20
CA TYR A 55 9.54 2.86 -7.70
C TYR A 55 8.79 2.49 -6.42
N PHE A 56 8.65 3.41 -5.46
CA PHE A 56 7.80 3.16 -4.28
C PHE A 56 6.33 2.97 -4.66
N PHE A 57 5.79 3.82 -5.55
CA PHE A 57 4.41 3.68 -6.00
C PHE A 57 4.18 2.35 -6.71
N LEU A 58 5.15 1.90 -7.52
CA LEU A 58 5.08 0.61 -8.19
C LEU A 58 5.12 -0.56 -7.20
N ALA A 59 5.89 -0.45 -6.12
CA ALA A 59 5.85 -1.43 -5.03
C ALA A 59 4.46 -1.52 -4.39
N VAL A 60 3.82 -0.37 -4.09
CA VAL A 60 2.43 -0.28 -3.60
C VAL A 60 1.45 -0.91 -4.58
N GLU A 61 1.57 -0.59 -5.88
CA GLU A 61 0.68 -1.11 -6.93
C GLU A 61 0.77 -2.63 -7.07
N ILE A 62 2.00 -3.17 -7.08
CA ILE A 62 2.23 -4.62 -7.15
C ILE A 62 1.68 -5.32 -5.91
N GLU A 63 1.93 -4.78 -4.72
CA GLU A 63 1.45 -5.37 -3.48
C GLU A 63 -0.07 -5.36 -3.41
N THR A 64 -0.71 -4.27 -3.84
CA THR A 64 -2.16 -4.15 -3.97
C THR A 64 -2.74 -5.20 -4.91
N HIS A 65 -2.20 -5.33 -6.13
CA HIS A 65 -2.70 -6.32 -7.09
C HIS A 65 -2.52 -7.75 -6.60
N ALA A 66 -1.37 -8.05 -6.00
CA ALA A 66 -1.08 -9.39 -5.53
C ALA A 66 -1.90 -9.75 -4.28
N THR A 67 -2.17 -8.78 -3.39
CA THR A 67 -3.07 -8.99 -2.25
C THR A 67 -4.51 -9.14 -2.69
N PHE A 68 -4.98 -8.27 -3.59
CA PHE A 68 -6.30 -8.35 -4.17
C PHE A 68 -6.57 -9.73 -4.78
N ALA A 69 -5.64 -10.25 -5.59
CA ALA A 69 -5.76 -11.55 -6.24
C ALA A 69 -5.77 -12.75 -5.26
N ARG A 70 -5.29 -12.58 -4.02
CA ARG A 70 -5.28 -13.62 -2.99
C ARG A 70 -6.55 -13.64 -2.13
N ILE A 71 -7.33 -12.57 -2.14
CA ILE A 71 -8.53 -12.47 -1.31
C ILE A 71 -9.62 -13.38 -1.88
N ASP A 72 -10.21 -14.23 -1.04
CA ASP A 72 -11.51 -14.82 -1.34
C ASP A 72 -12.59 -13.73 -1.22
N HIS A 73 -12.85 -13.05 -2.34
CA HIS A 73 -13.76 -11.91 -2.39
C HIS A 73 -15.18 -12.29 -1.98
N ARG A 74 -15.64 -13.49 -2.36
CA ARG A 74 -16.99 -13.97 -2.03
C ARG A 74 -17.10 -14.18 -0.52
N ALA A 75 -16.15 -14.90 0.08
CA ALA A 75 -16.16 -15.14 1.51
C ALA A 75 -16.11 -13.84 2.33
N LYS A 76 -15.25 -12.89 1.93
CA LYS A 76 -15.15 -11.58 2.61
C LYS A 76 -16.41 -10.74 2.47
N LEU A 77 -17.00 -10.65 1.27
CA LEU A 77 -18.28 -9.95 1.06
C LEU A 77 -19.39 -10.53 1.93
N LEU A 78 -19.51 -11.85 1.99
CA LEU A 78 -20.52 -12.53 2.81
C LEU A 78 -20.28 -12.39 4.31
N ALA A 79 -19.03 -12.17 4.74
CA ALA A 79 -18.74 -11.86 6.13
C ALA A 79 -19.20 -10.44 6.54
N PHE A 80 -19.24 -9.49 5.59
CA PHE A 80 -19.71 -8.12 5.85
C PHE A 80 -21.22 -7.96 5.72
N ILE A 81 -21.85 -8.78 4.89
CA ILE A 81 -23.28 -8.67 4.60
C ILE A 81 -24.04 -9.63 5.50
N GLN A 82 -25.11 -9.15 6.13
CA GLN A 82 -26.10 -10.00 6.79
C GLN A 82 -27.28 -10.22 5.84
N PRO A 83 -27.27 -11.30 5.00
CA PRO A 83 -28.36 -11.55 4.09
C PRO A 83 -29.65 -11.85 4.87
N PRO A 84 -30.81 -11.33 4.44
CA PRO A 84 -32.08 -11.75 5.02
C PRO A 84 -32.30 -13.24 4.71
N SER A 85 -32.89 -13.96 5.66
CA SER A 85 -33.02 -15.43 5.62
C SER A 85 -33.71 -15.98 4.36
N HIS A 86 -34.63 -15.21 3.76
CA HIS A 86 -35.35 -15.59 2.56
C HIS A 86 -34.58 -15.34 1.25
N ALA A 87 -33.44 -14.64 1.28
CA ALA A 87 -32.71 -14.22 0.08
C ALA A 87 -31.20 -14.55 0.13
N THR A 88 -30.77 -15.52 0.94
CA THR A 88 -29.35 -15.87 1.08
C THR A 88 -28.70 -16.27 -0.25
N VAL A 89 -29.33 -17.17 -1.01
CA VAL A 89 -28.79 -17.64 -2.30
C VAL A 89 -28.77 -16.51 -3.33
N THR A 90 -29.83 -15.72 -3.41
CA THR A 90 -29.91 -14.55 -4.30
C THR A 90 -28.82 -13.52 -3.97
N THR A 91 -28.60 -13.27 -2.67
CA THR A 91 -27.54 -12.36 -2.20
C THR A 91 -26.16 -12.87 -2.65
N GLN A 92 -25.86 -14.14 -2.43
CA GLN A 92 -24.58 -14.73 -2.87
C GLN A 92 -24.36 -14.56 -4.38
N ASN A 93 -25.35 -14.93 -5.20
CA ASN A 93 -25.26 -14.83 -6.66
C ASN A 93 -25.12 -13.37 -7.14
N PHE A 94 -25.77 -12.42 -6.47
CA PHE A 94 -25.66 -11.00 -6.81
C PHE A 94 -24.24 -10.44 -6.59
N PHE A 95 -23.54 -10.96 -5.57
CA PHE A 95 -22.21 -10.49 -5.19
C PHE A 95 -21.06 -11.25 -5.88
N ASP A 96 -21.28 -12.47 -6.37
CA ASP A 96 -20.26 -13.29 -7.07
C ASP A 96 -19.59 -12.54 -8.25
N GLY A 97 -20.30 -11.64 -8.93
CA GLY A 97 -19.78 -10.85 -10.04
C GLY A 97 -19.25 -9.46 -9.68
N GLN A 98 -19.36 -9.01 -8.43
CA GLN A 98 -19.02 -7.62 -8.07
C GLN A 98 -17.51 -7.38 -7.99
N SER A 99 -16.74 -8.36 -7.54
CA SER A 99 -15.27 -8.26 -7.48
C SER A 99 -14.63 -8.05 -8.84
N GLN A 100 -15.24 -8.60 -9.91
CA GLN A 100 -14.79 -8.41 -11.29
C GLN A 100 -14.97 -6.97 -11.79
N LYS A 101 -15.84 -6.18 -11.16
CA LYS A 101 -16.06 -4.77 -11.51
C LYS A 101 -15.03 -3.83 -10.87
N TRP A 102 -14.27 -4.28 -9.87
CA TRP A 102 -13.19 -3.51 -9.25
C TRP A 102 -11.94 -3.53 -10.14
N THR A 103 -12.00 -2.79 -11.23
CA THR A 103 -10.95 -2.76 -12.26
C THR A 103 -9.86 -1.73 -11.97
N ASN A 104 -10.20 -0.63 -11.31
CA ASN A 104 -9.23 0.42 -11.01
C ASN A 104 -8.44 0.13 -9.73
N LEU A 105 -7.20 0.65 -9.69
CA LEU A 105 -6.27 0.42 -8.58
C LEU A 105 -6.81 0.95 -7.24
N ARG A 106 -7.58 2.03 -7.25
CA ARG A 106 -8.12 2.66 -6.04
C ARG A 106 -9.11 1.74 -5.33
N ASP A 107 -10.06 1.20 -6.07
CA ASP A 107 -11.09 0.33 -5.50
C ASP A 107 -10.47 -0.98 -5.01
N ARG A 108 -9.45 -1.50 -5.72
CA ARG A 108 -8.66 -2.65 -5.27
C ARG A 108 -7.90 -2.37 -3.98
N PHE A 109 -7.29 -1.19 -3.85
CA PHE A 109 -6.58 -0.77 -2.64
C PHE A 109 -7.51 -0.72 -1.44
N VAL A 110 -8.64 -0.03 -1.57
CA VAL A 110 -9.66 0.06 -0.51
C VAL A 110 -10.15 -1.34 -0.11
N TRP A 111 -10.42 -2.21 -1.08
CA TRP A 111 -10.82 -3.58 -0.79
C TRP A 111 -9.76 -4.37 -0.01
N CYS A 112 -8.48 -4.19 -0.32
CA CYS A 112 -7.39 -4.81 0.42
C CYS A 112 -7.30 -4.30 1.85
N VAL A 113 -7.49 -2.98 2.08
CA VAL A 113 -7.56 -2.41 3.43
C VAL A 113 -8.67 -3.08 4.24
N LEU A 114 -9.88 -3.17 3.67
CA LEU A 114 -11.02 -3.79 4.36
C LEU A 114 -10.81 -5.27 4.69
N CYS A 115 -10.09 -6.01 3.85
CA CYS A 115 -10.07 -7.48 3.91
C CYS A 115 -8.78 -8.10 4.47
N ALA A 116 -7.64 -7.43 4.28
CA ALA A 116 -6.32 -8.03 4.41
C ALA A 116 -5.29 -7.17 5.16
N TRP A 117 -5.51 -5.85 5.29
CA TRP A 117 -4.58 -4.95 5.96
C TRP A 117 -5.23 -4.25 7.16
N PRO A 118 -5.48 -4.96 8.27
CA PRO A 118 -6.18 -4.42 9.44
C PRO A 118 -5.41 -3.31 10.17
N HIS A 119 -4.11 -3.19 9.91
CA HIS A 119 -3.24 -2.15 10.48
C HIS A 119 -3.28 -0.83 9.71
N LEU A 120 -3.96 -0.78 8.57
CA LEU A 120 -4.16 0.45 7.80
C LEU A 120 -5.46 1.14 8.20
N SER A 121 -5.42 2.46 8.27
CA SER A 121 -6.55 3.31 8.65
C SER A 121 -7.14 4.08 7.46
N ASP A 122 -8.20 4.85 7.72
CA ASP A 122 -8.78 5.76 6.73
C ASP A 122 -7.75 6.82 6.26
N ASP A 123 -6.82 7.23 7.13
CA ASP A 123 -5.74 8.16 6.76
C ASP A 123 -4.80 7.54 5.71
N ASP A 124 -4.48 6.25 5.82
CA ASP A 124 -3.67 5.53 4.82
C ASP A 124 -4.41 5.45 3.47
N VAL A 125 -5.73 5.25 3.50
CA VAL A 125 -6.58 5.25 2.30
C VAL A 125 -6.59 6.62 1.62
N ASP A 126 -6.73 7.69 2.39
CA ASP A 126 -6.71 9.05 1.86
C ASP A 126 -5.34 9.47 1.35
N GLN A 127 -4.27 9.03 2.03
CA GLN A 127 -2.91 9.20 1.54
C GLN A 127 -2.70 8.47 0.21
N PHE A 128 -3.14 7.21 0.10
CA PHE A 128 -3.09 6.45 -1.14
C PHE A 128 -3.80 7.19 -2.30
N LYS A 129 -5.02 7.71 -2.07
CA LYS A 129 -5.77 8.46 -3.09
C LYS A 129 -4.98 9.68 -3.59
N LYS A 130 -4.40 10.46 -2.68
CA LYS A 130 -3.57 11.63 -3.02
C LYS A 130 -2.34 11.23 -3.85
N LEU A 131 -1.62 10.19 -3.42
CA LEU A 131 -0.43 9.69 -4.12
C LEU A 131 -0.78 9.16 -5.52
N LYS A 132 -1.92 8.49 -5.67
CA LYS A 132 -2.40 8.01 -6.97
C LYS A 132 -2.67 9.18 -7.91
N THR A 133 -3.32 10.26 -7.44
CA THR A 133 -3.55 11.46 -8.23
C THR A 133 -2.24 12.05 -8.73
N ILE A 134 -1.24 12.21 -7.86
CA ILE A 134 0.10 12.71 -8.23
C ILE A 134 0.74 11.81 -9.30
N ARG A 135 0.67 10.48 -9.14
CA ARG A 135 1.19 9.53 -10.13
C ARG A 135 0.48 9.67 -11.47
N ASP A 136 -0.83 9.83 -11.49
CA ASP A 136 -1.60 10.02 -12.72
C ASP A 136 -1.26 11.37 -13.38
N GLU A 137 -1.10 12.46 -12.62
CA GLU A 137 -0.66 13.76 -13.14
C GLU A 137 0.74 13.70 -13.77
N ILE A 138 1.66 12.95 -13.16
CA ILE A 138 2.99 12.67 -13.72
C ILE A 138 2.87 11.87 -15.02
N ALA A 139 2.07 10.81 -15.04
CA ALA A 139 1.88 9.96 -16.21
C ALA A 139 1.25 10.73 -17.40
N HIS A 140 0.38 11.69 -17.12
CA HIS A 140 -0.21 12.56 -18.13
C HIS A 140 0.66 13.79 -18.48
N GLY A 141 1.84 13.94 -17.85
CA GLY A 141 2.75 15.05 -18.09
C GLY A 141 2.28 16.41 -17.55
N SER A 142 1.22 16.43 -16.73
CA SER A 142 0.72 17.64 -16.06
C SER A 142 1.60 18.05 -14.89
N LEU A 143 2.35 17.09 -14.32
CA LEU A 143 3.32 17.31 -13.26
C LEU A 143 4.67 16.70 -13.67
N ALA A 144 5.72 17.53 -13.72
CA ALA A 144 7.04 17.04 -14.12
C ALA A 144 7.76 16.26 -13.00
N THR A 145 7.56 16.65 -11.74
CA THR A 145 8.24 16.10 -10.58
C THR A 145 7.28 16.03 -9.39
N PRO A 146 7.27 14.94 -8.61
CA PRO A 146 6.45 14.86 -7.41
C PRO A 146 6.90 15.90 -6.35
N PRO A 147 5.97 16.42 -5.54
CA PRO A 147 6.30 17.15 -4.33
C PRO A 147 7.19 16.32 -3.38
N HIS A 148 8.08 16.96 -2.63
CA HIS A 148 9.01 16.25 -1.73
C HIS A 148 8.28 15.42 -0.66
N ASP A 149 7.22 15.97 -0.08
CA ASP A 149 6.35 15.29 0.88
C ASP A 149 5.64 14.08 0.28
N ALA A 150 5.36 14.08 -1.02
CA ALA A 150 4.80 12.93 -1.73
C ALA A 150 5.79 11.76 -1.81
N VAL A 151 7.08 12.04 -2.01
CA VAL A 151 8.15 11.01 -2.02
C VAL A 151 8.23 10.33 -0.65
N VAL A 152 8.26 11.13 0.42
CA VAL A 152 8.28 10.61 1.80
C VAL A 152 7.00 9.86 2.13
N SER A 153 5.86 10.35 1.67
CA SER A 153 4.55 9.74 1.89
C SER A 153 4.42 8.38 1.21
N VAL A 154 4.86 8.24 -0.04
CA VAL A 154 4.78 6.96 -0.75
C VAL A 154 5.73 5.92 -0.16
N GLU A 155 6.90 6.34 0.31
CA GLU A 155 7.83 5.46 1.03
C GLU A 155 7.20 4.92 2.32
N LYS A 156 6.61 5.79 3.14
CA LYS A 156 5.94 5.39 4.39
C LYS A 156 4.79 4.42 4.12
N LEU A 157 3.97 4.70 3.12
CA LEU A 157 2.87 3.80 2.74
C LEU A 157 3.39 2.45 2.24
N ALA A 158 4.41 2.46 1.38
CA ALA A 158 5.03 1.23 0.86
C ALA A 158 5.60 0.37 2.00
N ALA A 159 6.27 1.00 2.98
CA ALA A 159 6.83 0.33 4.15
C ALA A 159 5.72 -0.27 5.02
N ARG A 160 4.65 0.48 5.30
CA ARG A 160 3.48 0.01 6.06
C ARG A 160 2.81 -1.20 5.41
N LEU A 161 2.77 -1.26 4.08
CA LEU A 161 2.23 -2.43 3.36
C LEU A 161 3.06 -3.70 3.52
N GLN A 162 4.34 -3.59 3.91
CA GLN A 162 5.17 -4.77 4.15
C GLN A 162 5.02 -5.30 5.58
N LEU A 163 4.42 -4.53 6.49
CA LEU A 163 4.13 -5.00 7.83
C LEU A 163 3.12 -6.14 7.77
N VAL A 164 3.45 -7.24 8.44
CA VAL A 164 2.58 -8.41 8.54
C VAL A 164 1.46 -8.06 9.51
N ALA A 165 0.21 -8.36 9.13
CA ALA A 165 -0.90 -8.32 10.06
C ALA A 165 -0.65 -9.36 11.17
N PRO A 166 -0.79 -9.02 12.46
CA PRO A 166 -0.59 -9.96 13.56
C PRO A 166 -1.52 -11.19 13.47
#